data_AF-A0A7X6SX48-F1
#
_entry.id   AF-A0A7X6SX48-F1
#
_cell.length_a   1.000
_cell.length_b   1.000
_cell.length_c   1.000
_cell.angle_alpha   90.00
_cell.angle_beta   90.00
_cell.angle_gamma   90.00
#
_symmetry.space_group_name_H-M   'P 1'
#
loop_
_entity.id
_entity.type
_entity.pdbx_description
1 polymer ?
#
loop_
_entity_poly.entity_id
_entity_poly.type
_entity_poly.pdbx_seq_one_letter_code
_entity_poly.pdbx_strand_id
1 'polypeptide(L)'
;MTPLLLVVAHLALPVPHPVHRLRPATHDARLLAPVGTGLGAAVVLFFGNPGVALAALLVLGTAGWVVRDVRAGAARRRREAHAATFLGHLAGELQAGNGMAPAVAHAAAHLPADAPLSDLLRRVGALTRQGRSAAALLREGPPELRPLGTLWELSERHGLPLVPLVEQAQLRIDARLRHHATTSATLQGPQATAVILTLLPLAGIAMGTAMGARPLSLLFGGGLGGLLLVTGVALAAGGFLWSRHIIGRAAA
;
A
#
# COMPACT_ATOMS: atom_id res chain seq x y z
N MET A 1 -22.87 6.39 29.73
CA MET A 1 -21.50 5.92 29.37
C MET A 1 -21.41 5.30 27.97
N THR A 2 -22.49 5.33 27.18
CA THR A 2 -22.54 4.95 25.76
C THR A 2 -22.05 6.01 24.75
N PRO A 3 -22.10 7.34 24.99
CA PRO A 3 -21.63 8.29 23.97
C PRO A 3 -20.10 8.34 23.85
N LEU A 4 -19.37 7.98 24.90
CA LEU A 4 -17.90 7.94 24.90
C LEU A 4 -17.35 6.76 24.08
N LEU A 5 -18.10 5.64 24.03
CA LEU A 5 -17.80 4.49 23.17
C LEU A 5 -18.03 4.79 21.67
N LEU A 6 -19.01 5.63 21.35
CA LEU A 6 -19.23 6.08 19.97
C LEU A 6 -18.13 7.03 19.49
N VAL A 7 -17.59 7.89 20.35
CA VAL A 7 -16.45 8.77 20.02
C VAL A 7 -15.17 7.96 19.80
N VAL A 8 -14.90 6.94 20.61
CA VAL A 8 -13.72 6.05 20.41
C VAL A 8 -13.88 5.19 19.16
N ALA A 9 -15.10 4.72 18.85
CA ALA A 9 -15.38 4.03 17.58
C ALA A 9 -15.22 4.97 16.37
N HIS A 10 -15.52 6.26 16.53
CA HIS A 10 -15.30 7.28 15.50
C HIS A 10 -13.82 7.67 15.34
N LEU A 11 -13.01 7.56 16.40
CA LEU A 11 -11.55 7.72 16.34
C LEU A 11 -10.81 6.47 15.82
N ALA A 12 -11.42 5.29 15.95
CA ALA A 12 -10.93 4.03 15.35
C ALA A 12 -11.27 3.92 13.86
N LEU A 13 -12.14 4.81 13.35
CA LEU A 13 -12.22 5.04 11.91
C LEU A 13 -10.96 5.81 11.49
N PRO A 14 -10.18 5.25 10.55
CA PRO A 14 -8.84 5.74 10.25
C PRO A 14 -8.91 7.20 9.80
N VAL A 15 -8.32 8.09 10.61
CA VAL A 15 -8.05 9.47 10.20
C VAL A 15 -7.19 9.39 8.94
N PRO A 16 -7.69 9.85 7.77
CA PRO A 16 -6.92 9.79 6.54
C PRO A 16 -5.69 10.68 6.69
N HIS A 17 -4.50 10.09 6.55
CA HIS A 17 -3.25 10.82 6.56
C HIS A 17 -3.30 11.95 5.51
N PRO A 18 -2.95 13.20 5.85
CA PRO A 18 -3.17 14.39 5.02
C PRO A 18 -2.47 14.38 3.64
N VAL A 19 -1.56 13.43 3.39
CA VAL A 19 -0.75 13.35 2.16
C VAL A 19 -1.51 12.66 0.99
N HIS A 20 -2.68 12.06 1.24
CA HIS A 20 -3.46 11.38 0.20
C HIS A 20 -4.62 12.21 -0.42
N ARG A 21 -4.70 13.51 -0.13
CA ARG A 21 -5.76 14.41 -0.65
C ARG A 21 -5.75 14.69 -2.16
N LEU A 22 -4.90 14.03 -2.96
CA LEU A 22 -4.82 14.21 -4.42
C LEU A 22 -5.21 12.97 -5.24
N ARG A 23 -5.94 12.01 -4.67
CA ARG A 23 -6.51 10.89 -5.44
C ARG A 23 -8.02 10.79 -5.26
N PRO A 24 -8.80 10.72 -6.36
CA PRO A 24 -10.22 10.45 -6.27
C PRO A 24 -10.42 9.08 -5.61
N ALA A 25 -11.24 9.06 -4.56
CA ALA A 25 -11.53 7.87 -3.76
C ALA A 25 -12.15 6.77 -4.64
N THR A 26 -11.50 5.61 -4.71
CA THR A 26 -12.11 4.39 -5.26
C THR A 26 -13.16 3.85 -4.28
N HIS A 27 -14.28 3.38 -4.83
CA HIS A 27 -15.49 2.96 -4.10
C HIS A 27 -15.28 1.83 -3.06
N ASP A 28 -14.15 1.12 -3.09
CA ASP A 28 -13.88 -0.04 -2.22
C ASP A 28 -13.74 0.29 -0.72
N ALA A 29 -13.35 1.52 -0.37
CA ALA A 29 -13.18 1.90 1.04
C ALA A 29 -14.52 1.97 1.80
N ARG A 30 -15.63 2.22 1.10
CA ARG A 30 -16.97 2.35 1.71
C ARG A 30 -17.61 1.00 2.04
N LEU A 31 -17.25 -0.07 1.33
CA LEU A 31 -17.77 -1.43 1.57
C LEU A 31 -16.99 -2.21 2.65
N LEU A 32 -15.73 -1.85 2.90
CA LEU A 32 -14.93 -2.45 3.98
C LEU A 32 -15.21 -1.85 5.37
N ALA A 33 -15.80 -0.66 5.43
CA ALA A 33 -16.23 0.00 6.67
C ALA A 33 -17.35 -0.76 7.44
N PRO A 34 -18.42 -1.29 6.82
CA PRO A 34 -19.44 -2.07 7.51
C PRO A 34 -18.93 -3.42 8.02
N VAL A 35 -17.98 -4.05 7.32
CA VAL A 35 -17.40 -5.35 7.74
C VAL A 35 -16.48 -5.19 8.96
N GLY A 36 -15.69 -4.12 9.00
CA GLY A 36 -14.84 -3.81 10.16
C GLY A 36 -15.64 -3.43 11.41
N THR A 37 -16.76 -2.73 11.23
CA THR A 37 -17.67 -2.36 12.32
C THR A 37 -18.49 -3.54 12.83
N GLY A 38 -18.92 -4.45 11.95
CA GLY A 38 -19.62 -5.69 12.34
C GLY A 38 -18.75 -6.66 13.16
N LEU A 39 -17.48 -6.83 12.77
CA LEU A 39 -16.52 -7.67 13.51
C LEU A 39 -16.17 -7.06 14.88
N GLY A 40 -16.04 -5.72 14.93
CA GLY A 40 -15.82 -4.98 16.16
C GLY A 40 -16.98 -5.12 17.16
N ALA A 41 -18.22 -5.03 16.66
CA ALA A 41 -19.41 -5.23 17.48
C ALA A 41 -19.53 -6.68 17.99
N ALA A 42 -19.18 -7.68 17.18
CA ALA A 42 -19.17 -9.08 17.59
C ALA A 42 -18.14 -9.34 18.72
N VAL A 43 -16.96 -8.73 18.67
CA VAL A 43 -15.94 -8.83 19.72
C VAL A 43 -16.38 -8.17 21.02
N VAL A 44 -17.05 -7.01 20.95
CA VAL A 44 -17.64 -6.32 22.12
C VAL A 44 -18.72 -7.18 22.79
N LEU A 45 -19.58 -7.82 21.99
CA LEU A 45 -20.66 -8.67 22.47
C LEU A 45 -20.15 -10.01 23.03
N PHE A 46 -19.04 -10.54 22.52
CA PHE A 46 -18.53 -11.86 22.89
C PHE A 46 -17.77 -11.89 24.23
N PHE A 47 -17.05 -10.81 24.60
CA PHE A 47 -16.14 -10.84 25.76
C PHE A 47 -16.70 -10.28 27.07
N GLY A 48 -17.82 -9.54 27.06
CA GLY A 48 -18.44 -8.99 28.26
C GLY A 48 -17.61 -7.94 29.04
N ASN A 49 -16.36 -7.67 28.63
CA ASN A 49 -15.43 -6.75 29.26
C ASN A 49 -14.98 -5.66 28.27
N PRO A 50 -15.26 -4.37 28.53
CA PRO A 50 -14.98 -3.28 27.59
C PRO A 50 -13.49 -3.08 27.32
N GLY A 51 -12.61 -3.41 28.28
CA GLY A 51 -11.15 -3.27 28.11
C GLY A 51 -10.60 -4.26 27.07
N VAL A 52 -11.10 -5.50 27.09
CA VAL A 52 -10.70 -6.54 26.14
C VAL A 52 -11.18 -6.20 24.74
N ALA A 53 -12.43 -5.72 24.63
CA ALA A 53 -12.98 -5.32 23.35
C ALA A 53 -12.21 -4.15 22.71
N LEU A 54 -11.84 -3.13 23.51
CA LEU A 54 -11.04 -2.00 23.02
C LEU A 54 -9.63 -2.44 22.58
N ALA A 55 -8.97 -3.29 23.37
CA ALA A 55 -7.67 -3.84 23.03
C ALA A 55 -7.72 -4.66 21.72
N ALA A 56 -8.73 -5.51 21.56
CA ALA A 56 -8.93 -6.29 20.35
C ALA A 56 -9.20 -5.41 19.11
N LEU A 57 -10.00 -4.35 19.25
CA LEU A 57 -10.22 -3.36 18.19
C LEU A 57 -8.93 -2.64 17.78
N LEU A 58 -8.10 -2.24 18.76
CA LEU A 58 -6.81 -1.61 18.48
C LEU A 58 -5.87 -2.56 17.72
N VAL A 59 -5.78 -3.83 18.14
CA VAL A 59 -4.95 -4.84 17.46
C VAL A 59 -5.46 -5.09 16.03
N LEU A 60 -6.77 -5.34 15.86
CA LEU A 60 -7.36 -5.62 14.54
C LEU A 60 -7.27 -4.41 13.61
N GLY A 61 -7.50 -3.20 14.12
CA GLY A 61 -7.36 -1.95 13.38
C GLY A 61 -5.93 -1.73 12.92
N THR A 62 -4.96 -1.91 13.82
CA THR A 62 -3.53 -1.78 13.52
C THR A 62 -3.09 -2.83 12.50
N ALA A 63 -3.37 -4.11 12.74
CA ALA A 63 -3.03 -5.20 11.83
C ALA A 63 -3.69 -5.03 10.45
N GLY A 64 -4.97 -4.64 10.41
CA GLY A 64 -5.69 -4.37 9.17
C GLY A 64 -5.08 -3.20 8.38
N TRP A 65 -4.71 -2.11 9.05
CA TRP A 65 -4.03 -0.98 8.41
C TRP A 65 -2.66 -1.39 7.86
N VAL A 66 -1.86 -2.09 8.66
CA VAL A 66 -0.53 -2.61 8.30
C VAL A 66 -0.59 -3.51 7.07
N VAL A 67 -1.51 -4.48 7.05
CA VAL A 67 -1.68 -5.41 5.92
C VAL A 67 -2.14 -4.65 4.67
N ARG A 68 -3.07 -3.71 4.80
CA ARG A 68 -3.51 -2.88 3.67
C ARG A 68 -2.38 -2.03 3.12
N ASP A 69 -1.57 -1.42 3.97
CA ASP A 69 -0.43 -0.59 3.56
C ASP A 69 0.67 -1.45 2.87
N VAL A 70 0.96 -2.65 3.40
CA VAL A 70 1.93 -3.57 2.74
C VAL A 70 1.40 -3.98 1.37
N ARG A 71 0.12 -4.37 1.29
CA ARG A 71 -0.51 -4.82 0.05
C ARG A 71 -0.61 -3.68 -0.98
N ALA A 72 -0.96 -2.47 -0.55
CA ALA A 72 -1.00 -1.29 -1.41
C ALA A 72 0.39 -0.94 -1.96
N GLY A 73 1.43 -1.01 -1.12
CA GLY A 73 2.82 -0.84 -1.53
C GLY A 73 3.29 -1.92 -2.51
N ALA A 74 2.93 -3.19 -2.27
CA ALA A 74 3.23 -4.29 -3.19
C ALA A 74 2.52 -4.11 -4.54
N ALA A 75 1.24 -3.72 -4.55
CA ALA A 75 0.49 -3.47 -5.77
C ALA A 75 1.06 -2.27 -6.57
N ARG A 76 1.53 -1.21 -5.88
CA ARG A 76 2.25 -0.11 -6.53
C ARG A 76 3.55 -0.57 -7.18
N ARG A 77 4.38 -1.35 -6.48
CA ARG A 77 5.62 -1.90 -7.03
C ARG A 77 5.39 -2.79 -8.25
N ARG A 78 4.34 -3.62 -8.24
CA ARG A 78 3.95 -4.43 -9.40
C ARG A 78 3.55 -3.55 -10.60
N ARG A 79 2.77 -2.49 -10.37
CA ARG A 79 2.42 -1.51 -11.43
C ARG A 79 3.65 -0.81 -12.01
N GLU A 80 4.58 -0.38 -11.16
CA GLU A 80 5.84 0.24 -11.60
C GLU A 80 6.66 -0.73 -12.44
N ALA A 81 6.81 -1.99 -12.01
CA ALA A 81 7.53 -3.01 -12.78
C ALA A 81 6.87 -3.26 -14.15
N HIS A 82 5.55 -3.43 -14.21
CA HIS A 82 4.84 -3.59 -15.49
C HIS A 82 4.96 -2.35 -16.40
N ALA A 83 4.92 -1.15 -15.83
CA ALA A 83 5.13 0.07 -16.59
C ALA A 83 6.55 0.14 -17.16
N ALA A 84 7.58 -0.21 -16.39
CA ALA A 84 8.96 -0.28 -16.88
C ALA A 84 9.11 -1.32 -18.01
N THR A 85 8.56 -2.51 -17.86
CA THR A 85 8.55 -3.55 -18.92
C THR A 85 7.88 -3.04 -20.19
N PHE A 86 6.71 -2.41 -20.08
CA PHE A 86 6.01 -1.82 -21.22
C PHE A 86 6.85 -0.73 -21.91
N LEU A 87 7.42 0.20 -21.14
CA LEU A 87 8.25 1.29 -21.69
C LEU A 87 9.50 0.74 -22.38
N GLY A 88 10.12 -0.30 -21.83
CA GLY A 88 11.29 -0.95 -22.45
C GLY A 88 10.96 -1.60 -23.79
N HIS A 89 9.86 -2.36 -23.88
CA HIS A 89 9.42 -2.91 -25.16
C HIS A 89 9.02 -1.81 -26.14
N LEU A 90 8.33 -0.77 -25.68
CA LEU A 90 7.94 0.37 -26.51
C LEU A 90 9.16 1.10 -27.08
N ALA A 91 10.17 1.39 -26.24
CA ALA A 91 11.41 2.01 -26.68
C ALA A 91 12.13 1.17 -27.73
N GLY A 92 12.27 -0.15 -27.50
CA GLY A 92 12.91 -1.07 -28.44
C GLY A 92 12.20 -1.14 -29.80
N GLU A 93 10.86 -1.20 -29.81
CA GLU A 93 10.06 -1.17 -31.03
C GLU A 93 10.23 0.15 -31.81
N LEU A 94 10.18 1.29 -31.11
CA LEU A 94 10.36 2.59 -31.76
C LEU A 94 11.78 2.80 -32.27
N GLN A 95 12.79 2.29 -31.56
CA GLN A 95 14.18 2.32 -31.98
C GLN A 95 14.43 1.43 -33.21
N ALA A 96 13.70 0.33 -33.35
CA ALA A 96 13.68 -0.50 -34.55
C ALA A 96 12.97 0.17 -35.74
N GLY A 97 12.41 1.37 -35.55
CA GLY A 97 11.72 2.14 -36.59
C GLY A 97 10.25 1.77 -36.75
N ASN A 98 9.68 0.96 -35.87
CA ASN A 98 8.25 0.63 -35.92
C ASN A 98 7.40 1.86 -35.56
N GLY A 99 6.24 1.99 -36.20
CA GLY A 99 5.29 3.06 -35.89
C GLY A 99 4.65 2.91 -34.50
N MET A 100 4.05 3.98 -33.98
CA MET A 100 3.44 3.99 -32.64
C MET A 100 2.35 2.92 -32.44
N ALA A 101 1.51 2.67 -33.44
CA ALA A 101 0.43 1.69 -33.34
C ALA A 101 0.95 0.24 -33.15
N PRO A 102 1.83 -0.31 -34.01
CA PRO A 102 2.41 -1.62 -33.78
C PRO A 102 3.30 -1.68 -32.54
N ALA A 103 4.07 -0.62 -32.24
CA ALA A 103 4.94 -0.59 -31.07
C ALA A 103 4.16 -0.72 -29.75
N VAL A 104 3.08 0.06 -29.59
CA VAL A 104 2.19 -0.03 -28.42
C VAL A 104 1.52 -1.40 -28.32
N ALA A 105 1.06 -1.95 -29.45
CA ALA A 105 0.40 -3.25 -29.46
C ALA A 105 1.34 -4.39 -29.03
N HIS A 106 2.57 -4.41 -29.58
CA HIS A 106 3.59 -5.40 -29.20
C HIS A 106 4.00 -5.22 -27.74
N ALA A 107 4.30 -3.99 -27.30
CA ALA A 107 4.69 -3.73 -25.92
C ALA A 107 3.59 -4.15 -24.91
N ALA A 108 2.31 -3.92 -25.25
CA ALA A 108 1.20 -4.35 -24.41
C ALA A 108 1.02 -5.88 -24.37
N ALA A 109 1.35 -6.59 -25.46
CA ALA A 109 1.23 -8.04 -25.54
C ALA A 109 2.26 -8.79 -24.67
N HIS A 110 3.37 -8.15 -24.31
CA HIS A 110 4.39 -8.72 -23.43
C HIS A 110 4.03 -8.62 -21.94
N LEU A 111 2.91 -7.97 -21.61
CA LEU A 111 2.41 -7.92 -20.24
C LEU A 111 1.49 -9.12 -19.93
N PRO A 112 1.50 -9.61 -18.67
CA PRO A 112 0.51 -10.59 -18.23
C PRO A 112 -0.92 -10.11 -18.47
N ALA A 113 -1.82 -11.03 -18.83
CA ALA A 113 -3.21 -10.71 -19.13
C ALA A 113 -3.95 -10.07 -17.95
N ASP A 114 -3.58 -10.45 -16.73
CA ASP A 114 -4.11 -9.94 -15.46
C ASP A 114 -3.38 -8.70 -14.94
N ALA A 115 -2.39 -8.18 -15.69
CA ALA A 115 -1.67 -6.99 -15.25
C ALA A 115 -2.62 -5.79 -15.14
N PRO A 116 -2.54 -5.01 -14.05
CA PRO A 116 -3.47 -3.91 -13.76
C PRO A 116 -3.46 -2.77 -14.79
N LEU A 117 -2.51 -2.78 -15.73
CA LEU A 117 -2.37 -1.80 -16.80
C LEU A 117 -2.95 -2.29 -18.15
N SER A 118 -3.24 -3.58 -18.28
CA SER A 118 -3.55 -4.22 -19.56
C SER A 118 -4.78 -3.64 -20.25
N ASP A 119 -5.85 -3.36 -19.51
CA ASP A 119 -7.07 -2.76 -20.09
C ASP A 119 -6.84 -1.33 -20.59
N LEU A 120 -6.06 -0.53 -19.87
CA LEU A 120 -5.69 0.81 -20.30
C LEU A 120 -4.83 0.75 -21.56
N LEU A 121 -3.80 -0.09 -21.57
CA LEU A 121 -2.88 -0.21 -22.70
C LEU A 121 -3.57 -0.78 -23.94
N ARG A 122 -4.56 -1.66 -23.78
CA ARG A 122 -5.43 -2.12 -24.87
C ARG A 122 -6.23 -0.97 -25.49
N ARG A 123 -6.75 -0.04 -24.67
CA ARG A 123 -7.44 1.18 -25.15
C ARG A 123 -6.46 2.14 -25.83
N VAL A 124 -5.27 2.32 -25.27
CA VAL A 124 -4.19 3.12 -25.89
C VAL A 124 -3.83 2.57 -27.26
N GLY A 125 -3.64 1.25 -27.39
CA GLY A 125 -3.39 0.59 -28.67
C GLY A 125 -4.55 0.70 -29.67
N ALA A 126 -5.80 0.73 -29.19
CA ALA A 126 -6.96 0.97 -30.06
C ALA A 126 -6.99 2.40 -30.62
N LEU A 127 -6.66 3.41 -29.79
CA LEU A 127 -6.60 4.81 -30.23
C LEU A 127 -5.46 5.05 -31.23
N THR A 128 -4.27 4.51 -30.98
CA THR A 128 -3.14 4.67 -31.90
C THR A 128 -3.39 4.02 -33.25
N ARG A 129 -4.05 2.87 -33.31
CA ARG A 129 -4.47 2.24 -34.58
C ARG A 129 -5.46 3.08 -35.37
N GLN A 130 -6.24 3.93 -34.70
CA GLN A 130 -7.13 4.90 -35.35
C GLN A 130 -6.39 6.19 -35.77
N GLY A 131 -5.06 6.26 -35.60
CA GLY A 131 -4.29 7.48 -35.85
C GLY A 131 -4.54 8.60 -34.84
N ARG A 132 -5.15 8.27 -33.69
CA ARG A 132 -5.48 9.25 -32.63
C ARG A 132 -4.41 9.23 -31.55
N SER A 133 -4.14 10.40 -30.98
CA SER A 133 -3.27 10.52 -29.82
C SER A 133 -3.88 9.80 -28.61
N ALA A 134 -3.06 9.00 -27.93
CA ALA A 134 -3.40 8.36 -26.67
C ALA A 134 -2.80 9.09 -25.45
N ALA A 135 -2.15 10.23 -25.67
CA ALA A 135 -1.43 10.97 -24.64
C ALA A 135 -2.36 11.40 -23.49
N ALA A 136 -3.56 11.90 -23.81
CA ALA A 136 -4.56 12.30 -22.80
C ALA A 136 -4.95 11.14 -21.87
N LEU A 137 -5.21 9.95 -22.45
CA LEU A 137 -5.59 8.76 -21.70
C LEU A 137 -4.48 8.30 -20.74
N LEU A 138 -3.22 8.40 -21.17
CA LEU A 138 -2.07 8.06 -20.33
C LEU A 138 -1.86 9.06 -19.18
N ARG A 139 -2.09 10.36 -19.41
CA ARG A 139 -2.00 11.41 -18.36
C ARG A 139 -3.08 11.29 -17.29
N GLU A 140 -4.29 10.88 -17.67
CA GLU A 140 -5.38 10.65 -16.72
C GLU A 140 -5.25 9.29 -16.01
N GLY A 141 -4.48 8.39 -16.60
CA GLY A 141 -4.20 7.05 -16.12
C GLY A 141 -3.37 6.96 -14.83
N PRO A 142 -2.82 5.78 -14.56
CA PRO A 142 -2.06 5.48 -13.35
C PRO A 142 -0.75 6.29 -13.32
N PRO A 143 -0.26 6.71 -12.13
CA PRO A 143 0.83 7.68 -12.00
C PRO A 143 2.13 7.21 -12.65
N GLU A 144 2.32 5.91 -12.82
CA GLU A 144 3.48 5.31 -13.46
C GLU A 144 3.53 5.64 -14.96
N LEU A 145 2.37 5.79 -15.62
CA LEU A 145 2.24 6.08 -17.05
C LEU A 145 1.94 7.56 -17.36
N ARG A 146 1.56 8.37 -16.36
CA ARG A 146 1.30 9.81 -16.57
C ARG A 146 2.47 10.56 -17.20
N PRO A 147 3.73 10.36 -16.77
CA PRO A 147 4.87 11.01 -17.40
C PRO A 147 4.97 10.68 -18.89
N LEU A 148 4.72 9.43 -19.29
CA LEU A 148 4.70 9.04 -20.70
C LEU A 148 3.63 9.83 -21.46
N GLY A 149 2.42 9.95 -20.93
CA GLY A 149 1.36 10.74 -21.56
C GLY A 149 1.76 12.20 -21.78
N THR A 150 2.41 12.83 -20.79
CA THR A 150 2.92 14.21 -20.92
C THR A 150 4.03 14.32 -21.95
N LEU A 151 4.98 13.37 -21.95
CA LEU A 151 6.12 13.36 -22.88
C LEU A 151 5.66 13.10 -24.32
N TRP A 152 4.67 12.24 -24.50
CA TRP A 152 4.05 11.97 -25.79
C TRP A 152 3.32 13.22 -26.31
N GLU A 153 2.48 13.86 -25.48
CA GLU A 153 1.81 15.10 -25.89
C GLU A 153 2.80 16.20 -26.30
N LEU A 154 3.93 16.31 -25.59
CA LEU A 154 4.99 17.25 -25.92
C LEU A 154 5.67 16.89 -27.25
N SER A 155 5.93 15.60 -27.48
CA SER A 155 6.49 15.09 -28.74
C SER A 155 5.56 15.36 -29.93
N GLU A 156 4.25 15.14 -29.79
CA GLU A 156 3.27 15.43 -30.84
C GLU A 156 3.16 16.93 -31.14
N ARG A 157 3.20 17.78 -30.11
CA ARG A 157 3.09 19.24 -30.28
C ARG A 157 4.34 19.90 -30.84
N HIS A 158 5.53 19.38 -30.49
CA HIS A 158 6.81 20.04 -30.80
C HIS A 158 7.72 19.21 -31.72
N GLY A 159 7.29 18.04 -32.19
CA GLY A 159 8.08 17.18 -33.07
C GLY A 159 9.32 16.58 -32.40
N LEU A 160 9.32 16.43 -31.07
CA LEU A 160 10.47 15.90 -30.33
C LEU A 160 10.61 14.39 -30.55
N PRO A 161 11.84 13.84 -30.59
CA PRO A 161 12.05 12.40 -30.69
C PRO A 161 11.51 11.69 -29.44
N LEU A 162 10.56 10.78 -29.63
CA LEU A 162 9.88 10.12 -28.51
C LEU A 162 10.74 9.02 -27.85
N VAL A 163 11.60 8.35 -28.62
CA VAL A 163 12.46 7.26 -28.14
C VAL A 163 13.27 7.65 -26.89
N PRO A 164 14.11 8.72 -26.90
CA PRO A 164 14.90 9.08 -25.72
C PRO A 164 14.03 9.47 -24.51
N LEU A 165 12.82 9.98 -24.75
CA LEU A 165 11.89 10.34 -23.68
C LEU A 165 11.28 9.10 -23.01
N VAL A 166 10.96 8.07 -23.79
CA VAL A 166 10.46 6.78 -23.29
C VAL A 166 11.56 6.04 -22.52
N GLU A 167 12.79 6.02 -23.05
CA GLU A 167 13.95 5.43 -22.37
C GLU A 167 14.24 6.14 -21.04
N GLN A 168 14.24 7.47 -21.02
CA GLN A 168 14.43 8.22 -19.79
C GLN A 168 13.30 7.95 -18.77
N ALA A 169 12.05 7.81 -19.23
CA ALA A 169 10.93 7.45 -18.36
C ALA A 169 11.11 6.04 -17.78
N GLN A 170 11.54 5.06 -18.57
CA GLN A 170 11.85 3.71 -18.12
C GLN A 170 12.98 3.72 -17.09
N LEU A 171 14.12 4.34 -17.42
CA LEU A 171 15.29 4.42 -16.55
C LEU A 171 14.94 5.05 -15.19
N ARG A 172 14.03 6.04 -15.18
CA ARG A 172 13.56 6.66 -13.94
C ARG A 172 12.76 5.68 -13.07
N ILE A 173 11.93 4.83 -13.67
CA ILE A 173 11.19 3.80 -12.93
C ILE A 173 12.16 2.73 -12.42
N ASP A 174 13.07 2.25 -13.27
CA ASP A 174 14.06 1.23 -12.90
C ASP A 174 14.99 1.73 -11.79
N ALA A 175 15.43 2.99 -11.84
CA ALA A 175 16.23 3.59 -10.79
C ALA A 175 15.49 3.62 -9.44
N ARG A 176 14.19 3.94 -9.43
CA ARG A 176 13.35 3.91 -8.22
C ARG A 176 13.17 2.49 -7.69
N LEU A 177 12.88 1.52 -8.56
CA LEU A 177 12.72 0.12 -8.18
C LEU A 177 14.02 -0.43 -7.58
N ARG A 178 15.17 -0.16 -8.21
CA ARG A 178 16.49 -0.53 -7.68
C ARG A 178 16.78 0.15 -6.35
N HIS A 179 16.55 1.45 -6.24
CA HIS A 179 16.77 2.19 -4.99
C HIS A 179 15.95 1.60 -3.84
N HIS A 180 14.66 1.32 -4.07
CA HIS A 180 13.82 0.68 -3.07
C HIS A 180 14.30 -0.73 -2.70
N ALA A 181 14.76 -1.52 -3.68
CA ALA A 181 15.28 -2.87 -3.43
C ALA A 181 16.57 -2.83 -2.60
N THR A 182 17.50 -1.93 -2.94
CA THR A 182 18.76 -1.76 -2.20
C THR A 182 18.50 -1.27 -0.79
N THR A 183 17.63 -0.28 -0.60
CA THR A 183 17.33 0.24 0.74
C THR A 183 16.57 -0.77 1.59
N SER A 184 15.69 -1.56 0.96
CA SER A 184 15.01 -2.65 1.68
C SER A 184 16.02 -3.72 2.13
N ALA A 185 17.03 -4.02 1.32
CA ALA A 185 18.07 -4.98 1.66
C ALA A 185 18.96 -4.49 2.81
N THR A 186 19.37 -3.21 2.81
CA THR A 186 20.19 -2.64 3.89
C THR A 186 19.45 -2.56 5.23
N LEU A 187 18.12 -2.42 5.20
CA LEU A 187 17.29 -2.34 6.41
C LEU A 187 16.87 -3.70 6.99
N GLN A 188 17.28 -4.83 6.40
CA GLN A 188 16.89 -6.16 6.90
C GLN A 188 17.39 -6.43 8.33
N GLY A 189 18.62 -5.99 8.66
CA GLY A 189 19.19 -6.14 10.00
C GLY A 189 18.37 -5.41 11.08
N PRO A 190 18.17 -4.08 10.97
CA PRO A 190 17.33 -3.31 11.88
C PRO A 190 15.87 -3.79 11.94
N GLN A 191 15.31 -4.29 10.83
CA GLN A 191 13.95 -4.84 10.82
C GLN A 191 13.85 -6.14 11.63
N ALA A 192 14.84 -7.03 11.52
CA ALA A 192 14.85 -8.29 12.27
C ALA A 192 14.86 -8.05 13.79
N THR A 193 15.69 -7.12 14.27
CA THR A 193 15.74 -6.79 15.70
C THR A 193 14.46 -6.12 16.19
N ALA A 194 13.86 -5.24 15.38
CA ALA A 194 12.57 -4.64 15.70
C ALA A 194 11.47 -5.69 15.84
N VAL A 195 11.44 -6.71 14.96
CA VAL A 195 10.50 -7.83 15.07
C VAL A 195 10.73 -8.64 16.35
N ILE A 196 11.98 -8.96 16.69
CA ILE A 196 12.34 -9.67 17.93
C ILE A 196 11.86 -8.90 19.17
N LEU A 197 12.16 -7.60 19.25
CA LEU A 197 11.73 -6.77 20.38
C LEU A 197 10.21 -6.61 20.45
N THR A 198 9.53 -6.57 19.29
CA THR A 198 8.06 -6.51 19.23
C THR A 198 7.42 -7.82 19.72
N LEU A 199 8.09 -8.96 19.57
CA LEU A 199 7.64 -10.27 20.06
C LEU A 199 7.99 -10.52 21.53
N LEU A 200 8.89 -9.72 22.12
CA LEU A 200 9.33 -9.87 23.51
C LEU A 200 8.19 -9.90 24.55
N PRO A 201 7.11 -9.11 24.44
CA PRO A 201 5.97 -9.21 25.36
C PRO A 201 5.33 -10.60 25.38
N LEU A 202 5.31 -11.31 24.25
CA LEU A 202 4.76 -12.68 24.19
C LEU A 202 5.64 -13.66 24.95
N ALA A 203 6.95 -13.52 24.85
CA ALA A 203 7.90 -14.31 25.63
C ALA A 203 7.74 -14.05 27.14
N GLY A 204 7.52 -12.79 27.54
CA GLY A 204 7.24 -12.43 28.93
C GLY A 204 5.94 -13.06 29.46
N ILE A 205 4.86 -13.06 28.66
CA ILE A 205 3.60 -13.73 29.02
C ILE A 205 3.82 -15.24 29.17
N ALA A 206 4.52 -15.87 28.23
CA ALA A 206 4.81 -17.30 28.27
C ALA A 206 5.64 -17.67 29.52
N MET A 207 6.69 -16.90 29.83
CA MET A 207 7.50 -17.10 31.02
C MET A 207 6.69 -16.92 32.31
N GLY A 208 5.85 -15.87 32.39
CA GLY A 208 4.96 -15.65 33.52
C GLY A 208 3.99 -16.82 33.73
N THR A 209 3.40 -17.35 32.64
CA THR A 209 2.54 -18.54 32.74
C THR A 209 3.28 -19.78 33.20
N ALA A 210 4.53 -19.98 32.76
CA ALA A 210 5.36 -21.12 33.18
C ALA A 210 5.75 -21.04 34.67
N MET A 211 5.92 -19.84 35.22
CA MET A 211 6.13 -19.61 36.65
C MET A 211 4.85 -19.76 37.50
N GLY A 212 3.72 -20.15 36.90
CA GLY A 212 2.45 -20.33 37.59
C GLY A 212 1.64 -19.04 37.78
N ALA A 213 2.10 -17.90 37.23
CA ALA A 213 1.28 -16.70 37.19
C ALA A 213 0.08 -16.93 36.26
N ARG A 214 -1.05 -16.26 36.54
CA ARG A 214 -2.24 -16.28 35.68
C ARG A 214 -2.44 -14.94 34.95
N PRO A 215 -1.48 -14.47 34.14
CA PRO A 215 -1.52 -13.15 33.50
C PRO A 215 -2.73 -12.98 32.57
N LEU A 216 -3.15 -14.05 31.88
CA LEU A 216 -4.33 -14.01 31.02
C LEU A 216 -5.61 -13.78 31.84
N SER A 217 -5.75 -14.43 33.00
CA SER A 217 -6.91 -14.21 33.87
C SER A 217 -6.96 -12.78 34.43
N LEU A 218 -5.80 -12.17 34.69
CA LEU A 218 -5.69 -10.78 35.12
C LEU A 218 -6.09 -9.82 33.98
N LEU A 219 -5.54 -10.02 32.78
CA LEU A 219 -5.79 -9.16 31.62
C LEU A 219 -7.26 -9.22 31.14
N PHE A 220 -7.85 -10.42 31.09
CA PHE A 220 -9.24 -10.61 30.66
C PHE A 220 -10.26 -10.40 31.79
N GLY A 221 -9.84 -10.39 33.06
CA GLY A 221 -10.70 -10.28 34.24
C GLY A 221 -11.28 -8.89 34.50
N GLY A 222 -10.79 -7.83 33.84
CA GLY A 222 -11.31 -6.47 33.98
C GLY A 222 -10.66 -5.64 35.07
N GLY A 223 -11.15 -4.40 35.26
CA GLY A 223 -10.55 -3.44 36.20
C GLY A 223 -9.13 -3.00 35.79
N LEU A 224 -8.18 -3.11 36.72
CA LEU A 224 -6.76 -2.76 36.49
C LEU A 224 -6.12 -3.57 35.36
N GLY A 225 -6.47 -4.84 35.20
CA GLY A 225 -5.93 -5.68 34.13
C GLY A 225 -6.38 -5.22 32.73
N GLY A 226 -7.61 -4.71 32.60
CA GLY A 226 -8.10 -4.10 31.37
C GLY A 226 -7.37 -2.81 31.01
N LEU A 227 -7.07 -1.96 32.00
CA LEU A 227 -6.28 -0.73 31.80
C LEU A 227 -4.85 -1.05 31.35
N LEU A 228 -4.20 -2.03 31.98
CA LEU A 228 -2.86 -2.50 31.60
C LEU A 228 -2.87 -3.08 30.18
N LEU A 229 -3.88 -3.88 29.83
CA LEU A 229 -4.04 -4.47 28.50
C LEU A 229 -4.13 -3.39 27.42
N VAL A 230 -5.05 -2.42 27.59
CA VAL A 230 -5.26 -1.34 26.63
C VAL A 230 -4.01 -0.49 26.48
N THR A 231 -3.38 -0.12 27.61
CA THR A 231 -2.19 0.73 27.60
C THR A 231 -1.01 0.02 26.92
N GLY A 232 -0.78 -1.27 27.23
CA GLY A 232 0.25 -2.07 26.60
C GLY A 232 0.05 -2.26 25.10
N VAL A 233 -1.19 -2.54 24.67
CA VAL A 233 -1.55 -2.66 23.25
C VAL A 233 -1.37 -1.32 22.53
N ALA A 234 -1.77 -0.21 23.13
CA ALA A 234 -1.61 1.12 22.55
C ALA A 234 -0.13 1.49 22.39
N LEU A 235 0.70 1.22 23.39
CA LEU A 235 2.15 1.42 23.33
C LEU A 235 2.80 0.53 22.25
N ALA A 236 2.44 -0.75 22.19
CA ALA A 236 2.96 -1.66 21.18
C ALA A 236 2.55 -1.25 19.76
N ALA A 237 1.27 -0.88 19.56
CA ALA A 237 0.78 -0.36 18.28
C ALA A 237 1.49 0.93 17.90
N GLY A 238 1.62 1.88 18.83
CA GLY A 238 2.33 3.15 18.61
C GLY A 238 3.79 2.94 18.22
N GLY A 239 4.51 2.08 18.95
CA GLY A 239 5.90 1.73 18.64
C GLY A 239 6.05 1.06 17.27
N PHE A 240 5.14 0.16 16.92
CA PHE A 240 5.12 -0.48 15.61
C PHE A 240 4.85 0.51 14.48
N LEU A 241 3.87 1.40 14.64
CA LEU A 241 3.56 2.46 13.67
C LEU A 241 4.75 3.41 13.49
N TRP A 242 5.40 3.81 14.59
CA TRP A 242 6.57 4.68 14.56
C TRP A 242 7.73 4.01 13.80
N SER A 243 8.06 2.77 14.14
CA SER A 243 9.12 2.01 13.47
C SER A 243 8.86 1.92 11.96
N ARG A 244 7.63 1.55 11.58
CA ARG A 244 7.23 1.49 10.17
C ARG A 244 7.32 2.86 9.48
N HIS A 245 6.98 3.94 10.16
CA HIS A 245 7.08 5.30 9.63
C HIS A 245 8.54 5.71 9.40
N ILE A 246 9.45 5.40 10.33
CA ILE A 246 10.90 5.64 10.14
C ILE A 246 11.41 4.84 8.95
N ILE A 247 11.14 3.53 8.92
CA ILE A 247 11.60 2.63 7.85
C ILE A 247 11.03 3.07 6.50
N GLY A 248 9.75 3.44 6.46
CA GLY A 248 9.08 3.93 5.27
C GLY A 248 9.69 5.22 4.74
N ARG A 249 10.10 6.14 5.61
CA ARG A 249 10.82 7.37 5.22
C ARG A 249 12.25 7.11 4.79
N ALA A 250 12.94 6.18 5.43
CA ALA A 250 14.31 5.82 5.03
C ALA A 250 14.33 5.13 3.65
N ALA A 251 13.26 4.41 3.31
CA ALA A 251 13.12 3.71 2.03
C ALA A 251 12.54 4.57 0.89
N ALA A 252 12.06 5.79 1.16
CA ALA A 252 11.42 6.68 0.19
C ALA A 252 12.40 7.68 -0.42
#